data_AF-A0A955J8I7-F1
#
_entry.id   AF-A0A955J8I7-F1
#
_cell.length_a   1.000
_cell.length_b   1.000
_cell.length_c   1.000
_cell.angle_alpha   90.00
_cell.angle_beta   90.00
_cell.angle_gamma   90.00
#
_symmetry.space_group_name_H-M   'P 1'
#
loop_
_entity.id
_entity.type
_entity.pdbx_description
1 polymer ?
#
loop_
_entity_poly.entity_id
_entity_poly.type
_entity_poly.pdbx_seq_one_letter_code
_entity_poly.pdbx_strand_id
1 'polypeptide(L)'
;TDLVIVGALRGLAPGEQIRAVRFLGDTGYVVTFLQTDPLFTIDLSVPTAPTVLGELHITGFSTYLHPLAPDHLIGVGREATDTGRVLGLQLQLFDVANLASPIRTHQELVGTGGSWSWSEAEHDPRAFTFRDSDGVLALPVTLEEAGELREDYRHFSGLIVYRVTPLGGFEELGRVSHAAMAHDTWCEPGGAGDPGLGLPCDDGFAAWFASMRRSVFFDDVLYAISDVGLTVSTLGALDQPLVTLPLD
;
A
#
# COMPACT_ATOMS: atom_id res chain seq x y z
N THR A 1 32.43 -1.37 14.86
CA THR A 1 33.01 -2.13 13.74
C THR A 1 32.54 -1.46 12.48
N ASP A 2 33.47 -1.00 11.64
CA ASP A 2 33.10 -0.36 10.38
C ASP A 2 32.68 -1.43 9.36
N LEU A 3 31.63 -1.14 8.60
CA LEU A 3 31.18 -1.99 7.50
C LEU A 3 32.09 -1.73 6.29
N VAL A 4 32.68 -2.79 5.73
CA VAL A 4 33.49 -2.74 4.51
C VAL A 4 32.64 -3.14 3.31
N ILE A 5 32.68 -2.33 2.25
CA ILE A 5 32.00 -2.67 0.99
C ILE A 5 32.75 -3.82 0.31
N VAL A 6 32.06 -4.95 0.10
CA VAL A 6 32.63 -6.15 -0.55
C VAL A 6 32.24 -6.29 -2.02
N GLY A 7 31.17 -5.64 -2.45
CA GLY A 7 30.68 -5.64 -3.82
C GLY A 7 29.76 -4.44 -4.07
N ALA A 8 29.59 -4.07 -5.34
CA ALA A 8 28.72 -2.96 -5.72
C ALA A 8 28.21 -3.14 -7.16
N LEU A 9 26.92 -2.92 -7.35
CA LEU A 9 26.32 -2.68 -8.64
C LEU A 9 26.23 -1.16 -8.84
N ARG A 10 26.81 -0.63 -9.92
CA ARG A 10 26.86 0.81 -10.21
C ARG A 10 26.23 1.10 -11.56
N GLY A 11 25.67 2.30 -11.72
CA GLY A 11 25.04 2.72 -12.97
C GLY A 11 23.72 2.01 -13.27
N LEU A 12 23.07 1.42 -12.25
CA LEU A 12 21.70 0.95 -12.36
C LEU A 12 20.80 2.17 -12.57
N ALA A 13 20.07 2.18 -13.69
CA ALA A 13 19.10 3.22 -14.04
C ALA A 13 19.59 4.68 -13.82
N PRO A 14 20.60 5.16 -14.58
CA PRO A 14 21.19 6.47 -14.34
C PRO A 14 20.18 7.61 -14.50
N GLY A 15 20.07 8.44 -13.46
CA GLY A 15 19.12 9.57 -13.44
C GLY A 15 17.79 9.25 -12.76
N GLU A 16 17.57 7.99 -12.39
CA GLU A 16 16.38 7.56 -11.67
C GLU A 16 16.58 7.49 -10.16
N GLN A 17 15.47 7.48 -9.43
CA GLN A 17 15.48 7.28 -7.98
C GLN A 17 15.03 5.87 -7.63
N ILE A 18 15.75 5.21 -6.72
CA ILE A 18 15.30 3.95 -6.12
C ILE A 18 14.05 4.24 -5.29
N ARG A 19 12.97 3.50 -5.57
CA ARG A 19 11.67 3.60 -4.91
C ARG A 19 11.43 2.47 -3.92
N ALA A 20 11.85 1.26 -4.25
CA ALA A 20 11.72 0.08 -3.39
C ALA A 20 12.91 -0.86 -3.57
N VAL A 21 13.27 -1.57 -2.50
CA VAL A 21 14.25 -2.68 -2.55
C VAL A 21 13.72 -3.83 -1.71
N ARG A 22 13.84 -5.06 -2.22
CA ARG A 22 13.57 -6.30 -1.48
C ARG A 22 14.69 -7.30 -1.71
N PHE A 23 15.16 -7.94 -0.65
CA PHE A 23 16.12 -9.04 -0.72
C PHE A 23 15.43 -10.34 -0.32
N LEU A 24 15.55 -11.38 -1.15
CA LEU A 24 15.04 -12.73 -0.90
C LEU A 24 16.12 -13.75 -1.23
N GLY A 25 16.74 -14.31 -0.19
CA GLY A 25 17.88 -15.20 -0.36
C GLY A 25 18.97 -14.53 -1.20
N ASP A 26 19.32 -15.17 -2.30
CA ASP A 26 20.37 -14.73 -3.23
C ASP A 26 19.83 -13.78 -4.33
N THR A 27 18.61 -13.26 -4.20
CA THR A 27 18.01 -12.35 -5.19
C THR A 27 17.66 -11.00 -4.59
N GLY A 28 18.05 -9.94 -5.29
CA GLY A 28 17.61 -8.57 -5.01
C GLY A 28 16.58 -8.11 -6.04
N TYR A 29 15.57 -7.39 -5.58
CA TYR A 29 14.58 -6.72 -6.40
C TYR A 29 14.67 -5.23 -6.14
N VAL A 30 14.82 -4.43 -7.19
CA VAL A 30 14.98 -2.98 -7.08
C VAL A 30 14.00 -2.31 -8.02
N VAL A 31 13.16 -1.43 -7.49
CA VAL A 31 12.29 -0.58 -8.30
C VAL A 31 12.92 0.80 -8.36
N THR A 32 13.08 1.34 -9.56
CA THR A 32 13.44 2.73 -9.81
C THR A 32 12.28 3.46 -10.49
N PHE A 33 12.41 4.77 -10.63
CA PHE A 33 11.42 5.55 -11.37
C PHE A 33 12.00 6.90 -11.85
N LEU A 34 11.69 7.25 -13.10
CA LEU A 34 11.77 8.61 -13.64
C LEU A 34 10.47 9.00 -14.37
N GLN A 35 10.04 8.23 -15.38
CA GLN A 35 8.81 8.46 -16.16
C GLN A 35 8.08 7.13 -16.48
N THR A 36 8.85 6.18 -17.01
CA THR A 36 8.57 4.76 -17.16
C THR A 36 9.82 4.01 -16.69
N ASP A 37 9.71 2.72 -16.39
CA ASP A 37 10.82 1.76 -16.18
C ASP A 37 11.01 1.28 -14.71
N PRO A 38 10.36 0.15 -14.34
CA PRO A 38 10.38 -0.48 -13.01
C PRO A 38 11.10 -1.84 -12.95
N LEU A 39 11.07 -2.39 -11.73
CA LEU A 39 11.55 -3.70 -11.26
C LEU A 39 12.72 -4.35 -12.02
N PHE A 40 13.92 -4.20 -11.45
CA PHE A 40 15.09 -5.02 -11.74
C PHE A 40 15.15 -6.25 -10.83
N THR A 41 15.61 -7.36 -11.38
CA THR A 41 16.04 -8.55 -10.65
C THR A 41 17.57 -8.63 -10.66
N ILE A 42 18.16 -8.94 -9.51
CA ILE A 42 19.62 -8.91 -9.30
C ILE A 42 20.05 -10.22 -8.67
N ASP A 43 21.04 -10.88 -9.26
CA ASP A 43 21.76 -12.00 -8.66
C ASP A 43 22.74 -11.48 -7.60
N LEU A 44 22.57 -11.98 -6.38
CA LEU A 44 23.39 -11.68 -5.20
C LEU A 44 24.08 -12.93 -4.64
N SER A 45 24.02 -14.08 -5.34
CA SER A 45 24.63 -15.35 -4.92
C SER A 45 26.14 -15.25 -4.71
N VAL A 46 26.79 -14.33 -5.43
CA VAL A 46 28.20 -13.94 -5.23
C VAL A 46 28.26 -12.50 -4.73
N PRO A 47 28.38 -12.26 -3.41
CA PRO A 47 28.33 -10.90 -2.84
C PRO A 47 29.36 -9.92 -3.39
N THR A 48 30.49 -10.42 -3.90
CA THR A 48 31.55 -9.60 -4.50
C THR A 48 31.29 -9.23 -5.96
N ALA A 49 30.29 -9.84 -6.60
CA ALA A 49 29.99 -9.67 -8.02
C ALA A 49 28.46 -9.67 -8.30
N PRO A 50 27.69 -8.74 -7.71
CA PRO A 50 26.26 -8.64 -7.99
C PRO A 50 25.99 -8.31 -9.46
N THR A 51 25.00 -8.95 -10.07
CA THR A 51 24.71 -8.81 -11.51
C THR A 51 23.22 -8.64 -11.77
N VAL A 52 22.81 -7.77 -12.70
CA VAL A 52 21.40 -7.65 -13.13
C VAL A 52 21.03 -8.86 -13.99
N LEU A 53 19.91 -9.50 -13.67
CA LEU A 53 19.39 -10.66 -14.40
C LEU A 53 18.34 -10.26 -15.43
N GLY A 54 17.43 -9.36 -15.07
CA GLY A 54 16.33 -8.91 -15.90
C GLY A 54 15.71 -7.62 -15.39
N GLU A 55 14.82 -7.08 -16.20
CA GLU A 55 14.11 -5.83 -15.98
C GLU A 55 12.71 -5.92 -16.58
N LEU A 56 11.74 -5.27 -15.95
CA LEU A 56 10.36 -5.22 -16.42
C LEU A 56 9.92 -3.78 -16.58
N HIS A 57 9.83 -3.30 -17.82
CA HIS A 57 9.41 -1.95 -18.18
C HIS A 57 7.87 -1.82 -18.16
N ILE A 58 7.28 -1.11 -17.18
CA ILE A 58 5.86 -0.76 -17.09
C ILE A 58 5.65 0.68 -16.57
N THR A 59 4.41 1.16 -16.62
CA THR A 59 4.03 2.44 -16.00
C THR A 59 3.90 2.35 -14.48
N GLY A 60 4.04 3.50 -13.84
CA GLY A 60 4.02 3.61 -12.38
C GLY A 60 5.23 2.98 -11.71
N PHE A 61 5.19 2.92 -10.37
CA PHE A 61 6.26 2.36 -9.56
C PHE A 61 5.71 1.82 -8.24
N SER A 62 6.33 0.76 -7.73
CA SER A 62 6.15 0.31 -6.36
C SER A 62 7.13 1.02 -5.41
N THR A 63 6.66 1.45 -4.25
CA THR A 63 7.46 1.97 -3.12
C THR A 63 7.67 0.91 -2.05
N TYR A 64 6.85 -0.14 -2.04
CA TYR A 64 6.99 -1.30 -1.18
C TYR A 64 6.81 -2.60 -1.98
N LEU A 65 7.61 -3.61 -1.64
CA LEU A 65 7.55 -4.95 -2.22
C LEU A 65 7.42 -5.99 -1.11
N HIS A 66 6.47 -6.90 -1.29
CA HIS A 66 6.18 -8.01 -0.38
C HIS A 66 6.22 -9.36 -1.10
N PRO A 67 6.90 -10.39 -0.59
CA PRO A 67 6.87 -11.73 -1.17
C PRO A 67 5.52 -12.37 -0.91
N LEU A 68 4.80 -12.74 -1.97
CA LEU A 68 3.56 -13.52 -1.87
C LEU A 68 3.85 -15.02 -1.86
N ALA A 69 4.80 -15.43 -2.70
CA ALA A 69 5.23 -16.81 -2.87
C ALA A 69 6.71 -16.81 -3.29
N PRO A 70 7.39 -17.97 -3.40
CA PRO A 70 8.79 -18.02 -3.83
C PRO A 70 9.08 -17.30 -5.15
N ASP A 71 8.10 -17.23 -6.04
CA ASP A 71 8.16 -16.67 -7.39
C ASP A 71 7.18 -15.52 -7.61
N HIS A 72 6.57 -14.95 -6.56
CA HIS A 72 5.61 -13.86 -6.69
C HIS A 72 5.84 -12.72 -5.70
N LEU A 73 5.69 -11.49 -6.17
CA LEU A 73 5.79 -10.27 -5.35
C LEU A 73 4.53 -9.42 -5.48
N ILE A 74 4.02 -8.92 -4.35
CA ILE A 74 3.06 -7.83 -4.28
C ILE A 74 3.83 -6.51 -4.27
N GLY A 75 3.47 -5.58 -5.14
CA GLY A 75 3.90 -4.19 -5.13
C GLY A 75 2.81 -3.28 -4.59
N VAL A 76 3.17 -2.33 -3.73
CA VAL A 76 2.33 -1.19 -3.33
C VAL A 76 3.02 0.07 -3.83
N GLY A 77 2.27 0.97 -4.47
CA GLY A 77 2.82 2.25 -4.90
C GLY A 77 1.87 3.06 -5.76
N ARG A 78 2.38 3.69 -6.82
CA ARG A 78 1.65 4.67 -7.61
C ARG A 78 1.59 4.27 -9.07
N GLU A 79 0.40 4.35 -9.67
CA GLU A 79 0.27 4.34 -11.12
C GLU A 79 0.67 5.71 -11.68
N ALA A 80 1.21 5.73 -12.90
CA ALA A 80 1.58 6.96 -13.59
C ALA A 80 1.39 6.84 -15.10
N THR A 81 1.27 7.96 -15.81
CA THR A 81 1.34 7.95 -17.28
C THR A 81 2.76 7.68 -17.76
N ASP A 82 2.93 7.41 -19.05
CA ASP A 82 4.25 7.29 -19.71
C ASP A 82 5.12 8.55 -19.58
N THR A 83 4.52 9.69 -19.23
CA THR A 83 5.21 10.97 -18.99
C THR A 83 5.54 11.21 -17.51
N GLY A 84 5.30 10.23 -16.64
CA GLY A 84 5.57 10.29 -15.20
C GLY A 84 4.48 10.99 -14.37
N ARG A 85 3.31 11.33 -14.94
CA ARG A 85 2.22 11.93 -14.17
C ARG A 85 1.54 10.86 -13.32
N VAL A 86 1.64 10.99 -12.00
CA VAL A 86 0.96 10.10 -11.05
C VAL A 86 -0.56 10.12 -11.27
N LEU A 87 -1.16 8.93 -11.33
CA LEU A 87 -2.57 8.71 -11.53
C LEU A 87 -3.30 8.23 -10.28
N GLY A 88 -2.63 7.57 -9.33
CA GLY A 88 -3.25 7.13 -8.07
C GLY A 88 -2.51 5.99 -7.39
N LEU A 89 -3.03 5.54 -6.24
CA LEU A 89 -2.56 4.34 -5.53
C LEU A 89 -2.82 3.09 -6.38
N GLN A 90 -1.85 2.18 -6.41
CA GLN A 90 -2.00 0.89 -7.05
C GLN A 90 -1.42 -0.26 -6.23
N LEU A 91 -2.01 -1.43 -6.42
CA LEU A 91 -1.42 -2.73 -6.11
C LEU A 91 -1.00 -3.42 -7.41
N GLN A 92 0.12 -4.13 -7.36
CA GLN A 92 0.66 -4.90 -8.49
C GLN A 92 1.03 -6.29 -8.04
N LEU A 93 0.88 -7.27 -8.93
CA LEU A 93 1.40 -8.61 -8.73
C LEU A 93 2.42 -8.94 -9.81
N PHE A 94 3.61 -9.33 -9.38
CA PHE A 94 4.71 -9.71 -10.26
C PHE A 94 4.95 -11.21 -10.17
N ASP A 95 5.04 -11.87 -11.33
CA ASP A 95 5.62 -13.20 -11.47
C ASP A 95 7.11 -13.02 -11.79
N VAL A 96 7.94 -13.59 -10.93
CA VAL A 96 9.40 -13.54 -10.99
C VAL A 96 10.01 -14.95 -11.06
N ALA A 97 9.24 -15.95 -11.50
CA ALA A 97 9.72 -17.32 -11.69
C ALA A 97 10.90 -17.39 -12.68
N ASN A 98 10.83 -16.57 -13.74
CA ASN A 98 11.95 -16.31 -14.63
C ASN A 98 12.56 -14.94 -14.33
N LEU A 99 13.61 -14.91 -13.51
CA LEU A 99 14.29 -13.67 -13.13
C LEU A 99 14.82 -12.88 -14.34
N ALA A 100 15.12 -13.51 -15.47
CA ALA A 100 15.56 -12.81 -16.67
C ALA A 100 14.43 -12.10 -17.45
N SER A 101 13.18 -12.43 -17.14
CA SER A 101 11.99 -11.87 -17.80
C SER A 101 10.82 -11.80 -16.82
N PRO A 102 10.90 -10.97 -15.76
CA PRO A 102 9.79 -10.79 -14.82
C PRO A 102 8.60 -10.17 -15.53
N ILE A 103 7.38 -10.49 -15.10
CA ILE A 103 6.14 -9.95 -15.69
C ILE A 103 5.17 -9.47 -14.60
N ARG A 104 4.39 -8.43 -14.93
CA ARG A 104 3.25 -8.01 -14.10
C ARG A 104 2.02 -8.81 -14.51
N THR A 105 1.53 -9.67 -13.64
CA THR A 105 0.35 -10.51 -13.92
C THR A 105 -0.95 -9.80 -13.59
N HIS A 106 -0.95 -8.95 -12.57
CA HIS A 106 -2.13 -8.21 -12.14
C HIS A 106 -1.80 -6.77 -11.75
N GLN A 107 -2.79 -5.90 -11.91
CA GLN A 107 -2.76 -4.52 -11.49
C GLN A 107 -4.14 -4.16 -10.96
N GLU A 108 -4.19 -3.50 -9.82
CA GLU A 108 -5.40 -2.95 -9.21
C GLU A 108 -5.17 -1.47 -8.92
N LEU A 109 -6.02 -0.60 -9.48
CA LEU A 109 -6.05 0.81 -9.10
C LEU A 109 -6.99 0.95 -7.90
N VAL A 110 -6.44 1.43 -6.78
CA VAL A 110 -7.17 1.47 -5.52
C VAL A 110 -7.91 2.79 -5.38
N GLY A 111 -9.24 2.71 -5.29
CA GLY A 111 -10.12 3.88 -5.25
C GLY A 111 -10.32 4.53 -6.63
N THR A 112 -11.05 5.66 -6.66
CA THR A 112 -11.42 6.31 -7.94
C THR A 112 -11.02 7.79 -8.04
N GLY A 113 -10.55 8.42 -6.95
CA GLY A 113 -10.21 9.85 -6.86
C GLY A 113 -8.77 10.19 -7.25
N GLY A 114 -8.11 9.31 -8.00
CA GLY A 114 -6.87 9.63 -8.68
C GLY A 114 -5.66 9.87 -7.75
N SER A 115 -4.83 10.85 -8.08
CA SER A 115 -3.46 11.03 -7.53
C SER A 115 -3.37 11.37 -6.04
N TRP A 116 -4.48 11.70 -5.39
CA TRP A 116 -4.54 12.05 -3.96
C TRP A 116 -4.73 10.83 -3.06
N SER A 117 -5.12 9.70 -3.63
CA SER A 117 -5.26 8.44 -2.89
C SER A 117 -3.90 7.84 -2.56
N TRP A 118 -3.72 7.40 -1.32
CA TRP A 118 -2.44 6.86 -0.83
C TRP A 118 -2.61 5.78 0.24
N SER A 119 -1.51 5.08 0.52
CA SER A 119 -1.41 4.06 1.55
C SER A 119 -0.22 4.35 2.47
N GLU A 120 -0.41 4.20 3.78
CA GLU A 120 0.70 4.27 4.74
C GLU A 120 1.80 3.22 4.44
N ALA A 121 1.45 2.11 3.78
CA ALA A 121 2.40 1.08 3.38
C ALA A 121 3.45 1.57 2.35
N GLU A 122 3.23 2.71 1.71
CA GLU A 122 4.21 3.31 0.78
C GLU A 122 5.35 4.03 1.50
N HIS A 123 5.18 4.31 2.78
CA HIS A 123 6.09 5.11 3.59
C HIS A 123 6.60 4.33 4.81
N ASP A 124 5.74 3.51 5.42
CA ASP A 124 6.06 2.63 6.53
C ASP A 124 5.75 1.17 6.18
N PRO A 125 6.78 0.33 5.93
CA PRO A 125 6.62 -1.11 5.70
C PRO A 125 5.87 -1.85 6.81
N ARG A 126 5.79 -1.29 8.03
CA ARG A 126 5.07 -1.88 9.17
C ARG A 126 3.57 -1.66 9.11
N ALA A 127 3.09 -0.78 8.23
CA ALA A 127 1.67 -0.57 8.01
C ALA A 127 1.06 -1.65 7.10
N PHE A 128 1.89 -2.30 6.27
CA PHE A 128 1.48 -3.43 5.44
C PHE A 128 1.24 -4.68 6.28
N THR A 129 0.04 -5.26 6.20
CA THR A 129 -0.33 -6.45 6.98
C THR A 129 -0.84 -7.55 6.04
N PHE A 130 -0.10 -8.65 5.97
CA PHE A 130 -0.45 -9.80 5.15
C PHE A 130 -0.41 -11.08 5.97
N ARG A 131 -1.42 -11.92 5.79
CA ARG A 131 -1.56 -13.21 6.46
C ARG A 131 -1.37 -14.34 5.45
N ASP A 132 -0.18 -14.95 5.51
CA ASP A 132 0.24 -15.98 4.55
C ASP A 132 -0.66 -17.23 4.52
N SER A 133 -1.28 -17.59 5.65
CA SER A 133 -2.03 -18.85 5.79
C SER A 133 -3.19 -19.00 4.81
N ASP A 134 -3.78 -17.88 4.39
CA ASP A 134 -4.94 -17.83 3.50
C ASP A 134 -4.89 -16.67 2.49
N GLY A 135 -3.73 -16.00 2.39
CA GLY A 135 -3.47 -14.97 1.40
C GLY A 135 -4.29 -13.70 1.61
N VAL A 136 -4.51 -13.27 2.85
CA VAL A 136 -5.32 -12.08 3.15
C VAL A 136 -4.43 -10.87 3.43
N LEU A 137 -4.63 -9.80 2.66
CA LEU A 137 -3.99 -8.49 2.80
C LEU A 137 -4.97 -7.52 3.45
N ALA A 138 -4.57 -6.86 4.54
CA ALA A 138 -5.22 -5.65 5.02
C ALA A 138 -4.36 -4.43 4.66
N LEU A 139 -4.81 -3.67 3.67
CA LEU A 139 -4.10 -2.49 3.16
C LEU A 139 -4.66 -1.22 3.81
N PRO A 140 -3.84 -0.43 4.55
CA PRO A 140 -4.24 0.89 5.00
C PRO A 140 -4.36 1.84 3.82
N VAL A 141 -5.46 2.56 3.69
CA VAL A 141 -5.68 3.50 2.60
C VAL A 141 -6.34 4.77 3.11
N THR A 142 -5.99 5.88 2.45
CA THR A 142 -6.75 7.12 2.46
C THR A 142 -7.06 7.44 1.00
N LEU A 143 -8.34 7.40 0.67
CA LEU A 143 -8.85 7.50 -0.68
C LEU A 143 -9.74 8.72 -0.84
N GLU A 144 -9.61 9.34 -1.99
CA GLU A 144 -10.67 10.15 -2.57
C GLU A 144 -11.47 9.21 -3.48
N GLU A 145 -12.78 9.18 -3.33
CA GLU A 145 -13.68 8.34 -4.13
C GLU A 145 -14.73 9.21 -4.80
N ALA A 146 -15.10 8.86 -6.03
CA ALA A 146 -16.10 9.59 -6.79
C ALA A 146 -17.48 9.28 -6.21
N GLY A 147 -18.24 10.33 -5.91
CA GLY A 147 -19.63 10.23 -5.49
C GLY A 147 -20.58 9.96 -6.66
N GLU A 148 -21.88 9.94 -6.37
CA GLU A 148 -22.93 9.66 -7.35
C GLU A 148 -23.09 10.78 -8.39
N LEU A 149 -22.70 12.00 -8.02
CA LEU A 149 -22.76 13.17 -8.87
C LEU A 149 -21.36 13.53 -9.37
N ARG A 150 -21.30 13.95 -10.63
CA ARG A 150 -20.08 14.47 -11.25
C ARG A 150 -19.69 15.75 -10.49
N GLU A 151 -18.59 15.69 -9.73
CA GLU A 151 -18.04 16.69 -8.77
C GLU A 151 -18.29 16.41 -7.27
N ASP A 152 -18.97 15.31 -6.90
CA ASP A 152 -18.99 14.83 -5.51
C ASP A 152 -17.77 13.92 -5.27
N TYR A 153 -17.00 14.19 -4.22
CA TYR A 153 -15.91 13.34 -3.78
C TYR A 153 -16.13 12.97 -2.32
N ARG A 154 -16.02 11.67 -2.03
CA ARG A 154 -16.12 11.13 -0.68
C ARG A 154 -14.73 10.74 -0.21
N HIS A 155 -14.46 11.02 1.06
CA HIS A 155 -13.21 10.63 1.68
C HIS A 155 -13.40 9.31 2.41
N PHE A 156 -12.55 8.34 2.10
CA PHE A 156 -12.45 7.08 2.83
C PHE A 156 -11.07 6.99 3.48
N SER A 157 -11.01 6.73 4.79
CA SER A 157 -9.78 6.30 5.44
C SER A 157 -10.06 5.08 6.30
N GLY A 158 -9.25 4.05 6.09
CA GLY A 158 -9.59 2.72 6.57
C GLY A 158 -8.68 1.64 6.02
N LEU A 159 -9.07 0.39 6.27
CA LEU A 159 -8.45 -0.77 5.65
C LEU A 159 -9.32 -1.24 4.48
N ILE A 160 -8.71 -1.54 3.35
CA ILE A 160 -9.30 -2.44 2.36
C ILE A 160 -8.67 -3.82 2.54
N VAL A 161 -9.52 -4.83 2.69
CA VAL A 161 -9.09 -6.21 2.87
C VAL A 161 -9.22 -6.95 1.55
N TYR A 162 -8.12 -7.52 1.07
CA TYR A 162 -8.06 -8.31 -0.15
C TYR A 162 -7.72 -9.77 0.14
N ARG A 163 -8.30 -10.69 -0.61
CA ARG A 163 -7.72 -12.00 -0.87
C ARG A 163 -6.77 -11.87 -2.05
N VAL A 164 -5.54 -12.35 -1.89
CA VAL A 164 -4.48 -12.25 -2.88
C VAL A 164 -3.98 -13.64 -3.22
N THR A 165 -4.00 -13.98 -4.52
CA THR A 165 -3.45 -15.25 -5.00
C THR A 165 -2.60 -15.04 -6.25
N PRO A 166 -1.55 -15.86 -6.49
CA PRO A 166 -0.72 -15.78 -7.69
C PRO A 166 -1.51 -15.71 -9.00
N LEU A 167 -2.58 -16.51 -9.11
CA LEU A 167 -3.39 -16.64 -10.33
C LEU A 167 -4.62 -15.73 -10.37
N GLY A 168 -5.22 -15.41 -9.23
CA GLY A 168 -6.46 -14.63 -9.14
C GLY A 168 -6.26 -13.14 -8.89
N GLY A 169 -5.03 -12.70 -8.59
CA GLY A 169 -4.75 -11.29 -8.32
C GLY A 169 -5.35 -10.84 -7.00
N PHE A 170 -6.05 -9.71 -7.01
CA PHE A 170 -6.62 -9.05 -5.85
C PHE A 170 -8.16 -9.14 -5.89
N GLU A 171 -8.75 -9.80 -4.89
CA GLU A 171 -10.20 -9.86 -4.68
C GLU A 171 -10.54 -9.09 -3.41
N GLU A 172 -11.29 -7.99 -3.52
CA GLU A 172 -11.73 -7.22 -2.35
C GLU A 172 -12.73 -8.04 -1.52
N LEU A 173 -12.40 -8.33 -0.26
CA LEU A 173 -13.26 -9.02 0.71
C LEU A 173 -14.15 -8.06 1.49
N GLY A 174 -13.74 -6.81 1.62
CA GLY A 174 -14.49 -5.75 2.30
C GLY A 174 -13.58 -4.70 2.90
N ARG A 175 -14.19 -3.77 3.66
CA ARG A 175 -13.51 -2.58 4.17
C ARG A 175 -13.81 -2.36 5.64
N VAL A 176 -12.82 -1.81 6.36
CA VAL A 176 -12.97 -1.30 7.72
C VAL A 176 -12.80 0.21 7.66
N SER A 177 -13.78 0.97 8.16
CA SER A 177 -13.76 2.44 8.15
C SER A 177 -13.67 2.99 9.57
N HIS A 178 -12.80 3.97 9.79
CA HIS A 178 -12.78 4.75 11.03
C HIS A 178 -13.45 6.12 10.86
N ALA A 179 -14.20 6.34 9.76
CA ALA A 179 -14.82 7.64 9.47
C ALA A 179 -15.80 8.12 10.57
N ALA A 180 -16.59 7.22 11.16
CA ALA A 180 -17.50 7.59 12.25
C ALA A 180 -16.72 8.02 13.50
N MET A 181 -15.66 7.29 13.85
CA MET A 181 -14.78 7.63 14.97
C MET A 181 -14.05 8.95 14.73
N ALA A 182 -13.60 9.18 13.51
CA ALA A 182 -13.00 10.43 13.06
C ALA A 182 -13.96 11.61 13.20
N HIS A 183 -15.21 11.42 12.78
CA HIS A 183 -16.27 12.40 12.94
C HIS A 183 -16.48 12.72 14.42
N ASP A 184 -16.71 11.71 15.27
CA ASP A 184 -16.94 11.91 16.70
C ASP A 184 -15.74 12.58 17.41
N THR A 185 -14.52 12.33 16.95
CA THR A 185 -13.28 12.89 17.53
C THR A 185 -13.04 14.33 17.11
N TRP A 186 -13.38 14.70 15.86
CA TRP A 186 -12.96 15.98 15.26
C TRP A 186 -14.09 16.94 14.95
N CYS A 187 -15.35 16.50 15.00
CA CYS A 187 -16.51 17.32 14.71
C CYS A 187 -17.20 17.78 16.00
N GLU A 188 -17.17 19.09 16.27
CA GLU A 188 -18.00 19.69 17.34
C GLU A 188 -19.41 20.01 16.83
N PRO A 189 -20.46 19.82 17.63
CA PRO A 189 -21.69 20.56 17.46
C PRO A 189 -21.48 22.01 17.95
N GLY A 190 -21.16 22.93 17.03
CA GLY A 190 -21.37 24.37 17.25
C GLY A 190 -20.18 25.25 17.64
N GLY A 191 -18.94 24.83 17.40
CA GLY A 191 -17.75 25.68 17.24
C GLY A 191 -17.39 26.64 18.39
N ALA A 192 -16.40 26.26 19.20
CA ALA A 192 -15.22 27.07 19.60
C ALA A 192 -14.62 26.54 20.91
N GLY A 193 -13.62 25.66 20.80
CA GLY A 193 -12.80 25.20 21.92
C GLY A 193 -11.74 24.16 21.50
N ASP A 194 -10.63 24.62 20.91
CA ASP A 194 -9.67 23.81 20.11
C ASP A 194 -8.78 22.81 20.92
N PRO A 195 -8.36 21.65 20.32
CA PRO A 195 -7.23 21.66 19.37
C PRO A 195 -7.51 21.00 17.98
N GLY A 196 -8.76 20.66 17.67
CA GLY A 196 -9.21 20.08 16.40
C GLY A 196 -9.34 21.09 15.25
N LEU A 197 -8.78 20.73 14.08
CA LEU A 197 -8.53 21.52 12.86
C LEU A 197 -9.65 22.45 12.30
N GLY A 198 -10.82 22.59 12.92
CA GLY A 198 -11.92 23.46 12.48
C GLY A 198 -12.56 22.96 11.19
N LEU A 199 -12.60 21.64 11.02
CA LEU A 199 -12.93 21.01 9.76
C LEU A 199 -14.43 21.02 9.49
N PRO A 200 -14.85 21.30 8.25
CA PRO A 200 -16.20 20.97 7.82
C PRO A 200 -16.40 19.46 7.93
N CYS A 201 -17.57 19.05 8.42
CA CYS A 201 -17.92 17.64 8.62
C CYS A 201 -18.93 17.15 7.57
N ASP A 202 -19.15 17.99 6.56
CA ASP A 202 -20.32 17.99 5.70
C ASP A 202 -20.16 17.01 4.52
N ASP A 203 -18.97 16.42 4.35
CA ASP A 203 -18.52 15.59 3.23
C ASP A 203 -17.60 14.41 3.66
N GLY A 204 -17.46 14.19 4.96
CA GLY A 204 -16.53 13.18 5.49
C GLY A 204 -15.06 13.59 5.45
N PHE A 205 -14.74 14.88 5.25
CA PHE A 205 -13.37 15.40 5.28
C PHE A 205 -12.60 15.03 6.55
N ALA A 206 -13.30 14.97 7.69
CA ALA A 206 -12.74 14.46 8.94
C ALA A 206 -12.11 13.07 8.76
N ALA A 207 -12.75 12.16 8.00
CA ALA A 207 -12.22 10.81 7.77
C ALA A 207 -10.83 10.82 7.12
N TRP A 208 -10.48 11.85 6.34
CA TRP A 208 -9.15 11.98 5.72
C TRP A 208 -8.00 11.96 6.72
N PHE A 209 -8.25 12.45 7.94
CA PHE A 209 -7.23 12.53 8.98
C PHE A 209 -7.10 11.25 9.79
N ALA A 210 -8.03 10.28 9.65
CA ALA A 210 -8.04 9.03 10.39
C ALA A 210 -7.07 8.02 9.79
N SER A 211 -5.80 8.40 9.68
CA SER A 211 -4.77 7.60 9.04
C SER A 211 -4.62 6.24 9.72
N MET A 212 -4.83 5.16 8.97
CA MET A 212 -4.56 3.82 9.46
C MET A 212 -3.05 3.64 9.67
N ARG A 213 -2.65 3.29 10.89
CA ARG A 213 -1.24 3.11 11.26
C ARG A 213 -0.83 1.65 11.26
N ARG A 214 -1.67 0.78 11.80
CA ARG A 214 -1.37 -0.64 11.97
C ARG A 214 -2.62 -1.47 11.75
N SER A 215 -2.41 -2.70 11.33
CA SER A 215 -3.41 -3.74 11.49
C SER A 215 -2.74 -5.05 11.88
N VAL A 216 -3.51 -5.96 12.45
CA VAL A 216 -3.02 -7.29 12.81
C VAL A 216 -4.15 -8.29 12.73
N PHE A 217 -3.82 -9.48 12.23
CA PHE A 217 -4.71 -10.63 12.25
C PHE A 217 -4.39 -11.53 13.44
N PHE A 218 -5.41 -11.93 14.18
CA PHE A 218 -5.37 -13.05 15.13
C PHE A 218 -6.52 -13.98 14.78
N ASP A 219 -6.20 -15.17 14.26
CA ASP A 219 -7.20 -16.06 13.65
C ASP A 219 -8.08 -15.27 12.67
N ASP A 220 -9.41 -15.42 12.68
CA ASP A 220 -10.32 -14.69 11.78
C ASP A 220 -10.63 -13.25 12.21
N VAL A 221 -9.92 -12.71 13.20
CA VAL A 221 -10.13 -11.37 13.75
C VAL A 221 -9.09 -10.40 13.20
N LEU A 222 -9.57 -9.28 12.67
CA LEU A 222 -8.79 -8.14 12.21
C LEU A 222 -8.89 -7.00 13.22
N TYR A 223 -7.75 -6.56 13.72
CA TYR A 223 -7.62 -5.34 14.51
C TYR A 223 -7.14 -4.23 13.58
N ALA A 224 -7.91 -3.15 13.47
CA ALA A 224 -7.53 -1.96 12.70
C ALA A 224 -7.21 -0.83 13.67
N ILE A 225 -6.06 -0.16 13.50
CA ILE A 225 -5.56 0.86 14.41
C ILE A 225 -5.22 2.11 13.61
N SER A 226 -5.84 3.22 13.97
CA SER A 226 -5.63 4.53 13.37
C SER A 226 -5.23 5.57 14.42
N ASP A 227 -4.98 6.78 13.97
CA ASP A 227 -4.71 7.93 14.83
C ASP A 227 -5.90 8.33 15.74
N VAL A 228 -7.11 7.83 15.48
CA VAL A 228 -8.32 8.12 16.29
C VAL A 228 -8.81 6.96 17.13
N GLY A 229 -8.28 5.75 16.92
CA GLY A 229 -8.66 4.59 17.71
C GLY A 229 -8.51 3.26 17.01
N LEU A 230 -9.19 2.27 17.59
CA LEU A 230 -9.08 0.88 17.24
C LEU A 230 -10.47 0.29 16.98
N THR A 231 -10.57 -0.53 15.94
CA THR A 231 -11.73 -1.40 15.73
C THR A 231 -11.29 -2.86 15.66
N VAL A 232 -12.21 -3.76 16.01
CA VAL A 232 -12.03 -5.21 15.93
C VAL A 232 -13.18 -5.79 15.11
N SER A 233 -12.87 -6.41 13.98
CA SER A 233 -13.85 -7.01 13.08
C SER A 233 -13.50 -8.46 12.78
N THR A 234 -14.49 -9.25 12.39
CA THR A 234 -14.21 -10.57 11.77
C THR A 234 -14.14 -10.44 10.26
N LEU A 235 -13.44 -11.35 9.58
CA LEU A 235 -13.41 -11.33 8.11
C LEU A 235 -14.79 -11.46 7.45
N GLY A 236 -15.77 -12.07 8.13
CA GLY A 236 -17.15 -12.17 7.62
C GLY A 236 -18.01 -10.92 7.85
N ALA A 237 -17.51 -9.94 8.60
CA ALA A 237 -18.25 -8.74 9.01
C ALA A 237 -17.28 -7.55 9.22
N LEU A 238 -16.56 -7.16 8.17
CA LEU A 238 -15.54 -6.10 8.23
C LEU A 238 -16.14 -4.71 8.48
N ASP A 239 -17.34 -4.47 7.99
CA ASP A 239 -18.10 -3.22 8.12
C ASP A 239 -18.90 -3.12 9.44
N GLN A 240 -18.93 -4.20 10.23
CA GLN A 240 -19.65 -4.29 11.50
C GLN A 240 -18.69 -4.72 12.61
N PRO A 241 -17.90 -3.77 13.15
CA PRO A 241 -16.92 -4.09 14.18
C PRO A 241 -17.60 -4.66 15.43
N LEU A 242 -17.01 -5.71 15.99
CA LEU A 242 -17.35 -6.29 17.28
C LEU A 242 -17.05 -5.31 18.43
N VAL A 243 -15.97 -4.54 18.26
CA VAL A 243 -15.48 -3.58 19.25
C VAL A 243 -14.98 -2.34 18.53
N THR A 244 -15.33 -1.17 19.06
CA THR A 244 -14.85 0.15 18.66
C THR A 244 -14.33 0.85 19.90
N LEU A 245 -13.07 1.28 19.89
CA LEU A 245 -12.40 1.97 20.99
C LEU A 245 -11.72 3.24 20.47
N PRO A 246 -12.26 4.44 20.72
CA PRO A 246 -11.58 5.69 20.41
C PRO A 246 -10.31 5.89 21.25
N LEU A 247 -9.35 6.67 20.75
CA LEU A 247 -8.22 7.20 21.50
C LEU A 247 -8.67 8.52 22.13
N ASP A 248 -8.95 8.50 23.43
CA ASP A 248 -9.36 9.67 24.24
C ASP A 248 -8.35 10.84 24.16
#